data_AF-A0A1V6JQ65-F1
#
_entry.id   AF-A0A1V6JQ65-F1
#
_cell.length_a   1.000
_cell.length_b   1.000
_cell.length_c   1.000
_cell.angle_alpha   90.00
_cell.angle_beta   90.00
_cell.angle_gamma   90.00
#
_symmetry.space_group_name_H-M   'P 1'
#
loop_
_entity.id
_entity.type
_entity.pdbx_description
1 polymer ?
#
loop_
_entity_poly.entity_id
_entity_poly.type
_entity_poly.pdbx_seq_one_letter_code
_entity_poly.pdbx_strand_id
1 'polypeptide(L)' 'MDHKDLDAWKESVELSVLVNTVTKSFPKEEQYGLTQQIRRSAVSEPSNIAEGCARKSTKENIRFMYIALGSLAEVET' A
#
# COMPACT_ATOMS: atom_id res chain seq x y z
N MET A 1 -13.49 -10.64 11.83
CA MET A 1 -12.61 -10.84 10.68
C MET A 1 -11.49 -9.85 10.84
N ASP A 2 -10.27 -10.34 11.04
CA ASP A 2 -9.10 -9.47 11.10
C ASP A 2 -8.71 -9.09 9.67
N HIS A 3 -8.14 -7.91 9.46
CA HIS A 3 -7.63 -7.49 8.15
C HIS A 3 -6.60 -8.48 7.60
N LYS A 4 -5.88 -9.17 8.49
CA LYS A 4 -4.90 -10.22 8.16
C LYS A 4 -5.51 -11.46 7.50
N ASP A 5 -6.82 -11.66 7.64
CA ASP A 5 -7.54 -12.75 6.98
C ASP A 5 -7.79 -12.42 5.50
N LEU A 6 -7.78 -11.14 5.12
CA LEU A 6 -8.10 -10.67 3.76
C LEU A 6 -6.94 -10.92 2.80
N ASP A 7 -7.24 -11.51 1.65
CA ASP A 7 -6.23 -11.75 0.61
C ASP A 7 -5.70 -10.43 0.04
N ALA A 8 -6.57 -9.43 -0.16
CA ALA A 8 -6.15 -8.09 -0.57
C ALA A 8 -5.08 -7.49 0.37
N TRP A 9 -5.20 -7.73 1.69
CA TRP A 9 -4.18 -7.27 2.63
C TRP A 9 -2.87 -8.05 2.47
N LYS A 10 -2.92 -9.39 2.38
CA LYS A 10 -1.73 -10.24 2.22
C LYS A 10 -0.95 -9.88 0.95
N GLU A 11 -1.65 -9.78 -0.17
CA GLU A 11 -1.08 -9.40 -1.47
C GLU A 11 -0.45 -8.00 -1.42
N SER A 12 -1.09 -7.03 -0.78
CA SER A 12 -0.54 -5.66 -0.63
C SER A 12 0.71 -5.61 0.27
N VAL A 13 0.83 -6.50 1.26
CA VAL A 13 2.05 -6.67 2.06
C VAL A 13 3.17 -7.26 1.21
N GLU A 14 2.86 -8.29 0.40
CA GLU A 14 3.84 -8.88 -0.52
C GLU A 14 4.31 -7.87 -1.58
N LEU A 15 3.40 -7.07 -2.13
CA LEU A 15 3.72 -5.97 -3.03
C LEU A 15 4.68 -4.97 -2.37
N SER A 16 4.41 -4.57 -1.12
CA SER A 16 5.29 -3.65 -0.38
C SER A 16 6.72 -4.21 -0.23
N VAL A 17 6.85 -5.50 0.05
CA VAL A 17 8.14 -6.19 0.16
C VAL A 17 8.84 -6.25 -1.20
N LEU A 18 8.10 -6.55 -2.27
CA LEU A 18 8.61 -6.60 -3.63
C LEU A 18 9.11 -5.24 -4.09
N VAL A 19 8.30 -4.19 -3.95
CA VAL A 19 8.65 -2.80 -4.30
C VAL A 19 9.91 -2.38 -3.55
N ASN A 20 9.98 -2.61 -2.24
CA ASN A 20 11.17 -2.30 -1.46
C ASN A 20 12.41 -3.07 -1.94
N THR A 21 12.25 -4.30 -2.42
CA THR A 21 13.34 -5.12 -2.93
C THR A 21 13.82 -4.64 -4.30
N VAL A 22 12.92 -4.42 -5.26
CA VAL A 22 13.25 -3.98 -6.62
C VAL A 22 13.89 -2.59 -6.60
N THR A 23 13.36 -1.67 -5.81
CA THR A 23 13.90 -0.30 -5.71
C THR A 23 15.29 -0.22 -5.07
N LYS A 24 15.85 -1.29 -4.52
CA LYS A 24 17.25 -1.30 -4.05
C LYS A 24 18.25 -1.20 -5.20
N SER A 25 17.87 -1.57 -6.43
CA SER A 25 18.72 -1.44 -7.61
C SER A 25 18.56 -0.11 -8.35
N PHE A 26 17.74 0.81 -7.84
CA PHE A 26 17.56 2.12 -8.46
C PHE A 26 18.81 2.99 -8.27
N PRO A 27 19.07 3.97 -9.17
CA PRO A 27 20.14 4.94 -8.99
C PRO A 27 20.01 5.70 -7.66
N LYS A 28 21.13 6.10 -7.07
CA LYS A 28 21.12 6.82 -5.77
C LYS A 28 20.46 8.19 -5.87
N GLU A 29 20.50 8.79 -7.05
CA GLU A 29 19.89 10.08 -7.37
C GLU A 29 18.36 10.01 -7.24
N GLU A 30 17.76 8.83 -7.45
CA GLU A 30 16.32 8.58 -7.32
C GLU A 30 15.87 8.26 -5.89
N GLN A 31 16.79 8.22 -4.92
CA GLN A 31 16.49 7.81 -3.54
C GLN A 31 15.35 8.63 -2.92
N TYR A 32 15.37 9.95 -3.15
CA TYR A 32 14.34 10.88 -2.65
C TYR A 32 13.27 11.22 -3.69
N GLY A 33 13.45 10.77 -4.93
CA GLY A 33 12.47 10.87 -6.02
C GLY A 33 11.64 9.60 -6.11
N LEU A 34 11.79 8.89 -7.23
CA LEU A 34 10.96 7.72 -7.57
C LEU A 34 10.99 6.63 -6.50
N THR A 35 12.16 6.37 -5.90
CA THR A 35 12.32 5.31 -4.88
C THR A 35 11.46 5.59 -3.65
N GLN A 36 11.48 6.82 -3.14
CA GLN A 36 10.70 7.17 -1.96
C GLN A 36 9.21 7.21 -2.27
N GLN A 37 8.83 7.73 -3.45
CA GLN A 37 7.44 7.80 -3.87
C GLN A 37 6.80 6.43 -3.95
N ILE A 38 7.35 5.52 -4.75
CA ILE A 38 6.75 4.19 -4.97
C ILE A 38 6.74 3.34 -3.69
N ARG A 39 7.77 3.43 -2.84
CA ARG A 39 7.81 2.72 -1.55
C ARG A 39 6.73 3.21 -0.60
N ARG A 40 6.47 4.52 -0.56
CA ARG A 40 5.43 5.09 0.30
C ARG A 40 4.04 4.69 -0.19
N SER A 41 3.79 4.76 -1.49
CA SER A 41 2.50 4.36 -2.06
C SER A 41 2.24 2.86 -1.81
N ALA A 42 3.23 2.00 -2.03
CA ALA A 42 3.11 0.56 -1.77
C ALA A 42 2.79 0.24 -0.30
N VAL A 43 3.52 0.83 0.66
CA VAL A 43 3.27 0.61 2.10
C VAL A 43 1.93 1.21 2.56
N SER A 44 1.44 2.23 1.87
CA SER A 44 0.16 2.86 2.19
C SER A 44 -1.03 1.95 1.89
N GLU A 45 -0.94 1.03 0.93
CA GLU A 45 -2.03 0.12 0.58
C GLU A 45 -2.43 -0.82 1.74
N PRO A 46 -1.56 -1.70 2.29
CA PRO A 46 -1.91 -2.57 3.42
C PRO A 46 -2.30 -1.77 4.67
N SER A 47 -1.71 -0.58 4.83
CA SER A 47 -1.99 0.32 5.95
C SER A 47 -3.43 0.84 5.91
N ASN A 48 -3.88 1.30 4.74
CA ASN A 48 -5.26 1.76 4.56
C ASN A 48 -6.26 0.60 4.64
N ILE A 49 -5.93 -0.59 4.15
CA ILE A 49 -6.79 -1.78 4.30
C ILE A 49 -6.98 -2.10 5.79
N ALA A 50 -5.88 -2.15 6.56
CA ALA A 50 -5.93 -2.40 8.00
C ALA A 50 -6.71 -1.31 8.75
N GLU A 51 -6.46 -0.04 8.43
CA GLU A 51 -7.16 1.09 9.04
C GLU A 51 -8.66 1.07 8.76
N GLY A 52 -9.05 0.78 7.51
CA GLY A 52 -10.45 0.62 7.12
C GLY A 52 -11.16 -0.51 7.86
N CYS A 53 -10.50 -1.66 8.01
CA CYS A 53 -11.03 -2.78 8.78
C CYS A 53 -11.21 -2.49 10.27
N ALA A 54 -10.38 -1.58 10.83
CA ALA A 54 -10.51 -1.14 12.21
C ALA A 54 -11.62 -0.08 12.43
N ARG A 55 -12.25 0.44 11.36
CA ARG A 55 -13.35 1.42 11.47
C ARG A 55 -14.66 0.78 11.91
N LYS A 56 -15.49 1.57 12.59
CA LYS A 56 -16.78 1.11 13.15
C LYS A 56 -17.91 1.11 12.14
N SER A 57 -17.80 1.88 11.06
CA SER A 57 -18.85 2.01 10.05
C SER A 57 -18.40 1.47 8.69
N THR A 58 -19.33 0.81 7.99
CA THR A 58 -19.11 0.31 6.62
C THR A 58 -18.70 1.44 5.67
N LYS A 59 -19.28 2.64 5.85
CA LYS A 59 -18.96 3.82 5.03
C LYS A 59 -17.50 4.24 5.19
N GLU A 60 -16.98 4.27 6.41
CA GLU A 60 -15.57 4.60 6.63
C GLU A 60 -14.66 3.50 6.12
N ASN A 61 -15.00 2.22 6.34
CA ASN A 61 -14.24 1.09 5.79
C ASN A 61 -14.09 1.22 4.26
N ILE A 62 -15.20 1.41 3.53
CA ILE A 62 -15.20 1.60 2.08
C ILE A 62 -14.35 2.79 1.66
N ARG A 63 -14.42 3.92 2.40
CA ARG A 63 -13.57 5.08 2.12
C ARG A 63 -12.08 4.72 2.17
N PHE A 64 -11.66 3.96 3.17
CA PHE A 64 -10.27 3.50 3.29
C PHE A 64 -9.88 2.52 2.18
N MET A 65 -10.80 1.66 1.72
CA MET A 65 -10.55 0.81 0.55
C MET A 65 -10.32 1.62 -0.73
N TYR A 66 -11.05 2.73 -0.92
CA TYR A 66 -10.77 3.64 -2.05
C TYR A 66 -9.42 4.35 -1.93
N ILE A 67 -8.98 4.69 -0.71
CA ILE A 67 -7.65 5.26 -0.50
C ILE A 67 -6.57 4.22 -0.83
N ALA A 68 -6.74 2.97 -0.37
CA ALA A 68 -5.82 1.87 -0.71
C ALA A 68 -5.72 1.67 -2.23
N LEU A 69 -6.86 1.69 -2.93
CA LEU A 69 -6.90 1.59 -4.39
C LEU A 69 -6.19 2.76 -5.08
N GLY A 70 -6.33 3.99 -4.56
CA GLY A 70 -5.60 5.15 -5.05
C GLY A 70 -4.09 4.99 -4.88
N SER A 71 -3.64 4.49 -3.74
CA SER A 71 -2.21 4.19 -3.50
C SER A 71 -1.68 3.11 -4.44
N LEU A 72 -2.47 2.08 -4.74
CA LEU A 72 -2.08 1.05 -5.71
C LEU A 72 -1.92 1.64 -7.13
N ALA A 73 -2.84 2.51 -7.56
CA ALA A 73 -2.74 3.19 -8.85
C ALA A 73 -1.49 4.09 -8.95
N GLU A 74 -1.05 4.70 -7.84
CA GLU A 74 0.21 5.44 -7.79
C GLU A 74 1.44 4.53 -7.93
N VAL A 75 1.38 3.27 -7.47
CA VAL A 75 2.48 2.30 -7.66
C VAL A 75 2.59 1.84 -9.12
N GLU A 76 1.47 1.78 -9.84
CA GLU A 76 1.40 1.38 -11.26
C GLU A 76 1.92 2.46 -12.23
N THR A 77 1.89 3.74 -11.83
CA THR A 77 2.24 4.90 -12.69
C THR A 77 3.75 5.03 -12.91
#